data_AF-A0A355T325-F1
#
_entry.id   AF-A0A355T325-F1
#
_cell.length_a   1.000
_cell.length_b   1.000
_cell.length_c   1.000
_cell.angle_alpha   90.00
_cell.angle_beta   90.00
_cell.angle_gamma   90.00
#
_symmetry.space_group_name_H-M   'P 1'
#
loop_
_entity.id
_entity.type
_entity.pdbx_description
1 polymer ?
#
loop_
_entity_poly.entity_id
_entity_poly.type
_entity_poly.pdbx_seq_one_letter_code
_entity_poly.pdbx_strand_id
1 'polypeptide(L)'
;MTHKFFQRALIVSCAFLIAGCGTTRWSGKQNVLFYDHVGHAPENVVRLYIDRQGSLYPQTGFSDSYAPFDDVDGDTLRAVVHHVAASDVEREFCGGLSADPDSDLRILCTEKAENTDKSWRQRQEVLWDRVGARIHKMASKGEEDRTLVFLIHGFNVANARQPYEIAEEFLSAAAGNDENLLFVEIHWDGWTSPLGLGVWGEAQTSGPLVGFEMRQLFSVIASAYEQEGLSPPKVRVLTHSSGAIVVGSLFGNPIAALPNLRNTNRNSDYEFFAANLSPPSGRYRIPDFPDIRIGMLAAATPASTFVGRMPRHNVVSYPRDEGFPDAGILSKNTTLLISINEKDFALTKGGVGANSAQTGATGLGTIPESYCEVERRLQGGRTPKVQAFGFNFNRAGGTWDEYEDIHDFPLYLAQANAGADGFSFLKFLMGAVSNETARQHAMVCPS
;
A
#
# COMPACT_ATOMS: atom_id res chain seq x y z
N MET A 1 37.18 -8.60 12.73
CA MET A 1 35.79 -8.40 12.26
C MET A 1 35.43 -9.32 11.06
N THR A 2 36.10 -10.47 10.87
CA THR A 2 36.09 -11.17 9.56
C THR A 2 35.65 -12.64 9.58
N HIS A 3 35.21 -13.21 10.71
CA HIS A 3 34.82 -14.63 10.76
C HIS A 3 33.30 -14.90 10.78
N LYS A 4 32.49 -14.01 11.37
CA LYS A 4 31.02 -14.19 11.44
C LYS A 4 30.30 -13.90 10.11
N PHE A 5 30.86 -13.02 9.27
CA PHE A 5 30.28 -12.67 7.96
C PHE A 5 30.47 -13.81 6.94
N PHE A 6 31.63 -14.48 6.98
CA PHE A 6 31.94 -15.58 6.05
C PHE A 6 31.12 -16.85 6.33
N GLN A 7 30.83 -17.17 7.60
CA GLN A 7 29.99 -18.33 7.94
C GLN A 7 28.52 -18.15 7.56
N ARG A 8 27.97 -16.93 7.62
CA ARG A 8 26.58 -16.67 7.17
C ARG A 8 26.45 -16.68 5.64
N ALA A 9 27.43 -16.14 4.92
CA ALA A 9 27.44 -16.15 3.45
C ALA A 9 27.63 -17.55 2.83
N LEU A 10 28.40 -18.44 3.48
CA LEU A 10 28.64 -19.80 2.99
C LEU A 10 27.43 -20.72 3.19
N ILE A 11 26.67 -20.56 4.28
CA ILE A 11 25.46 -21.36 4.55
C ILE A 11 24.32 -20.97 3.59
N VAL A 12 24.20 -19.68 3.26
CA VAL A 12 23.25 -19.20 2.25
C VAL A 12 23.65 -19.69 0.85
N SER A 13 24.93 -19.60 0.46
CA SER A 13 25.41 -20.08 -0.85
C SER A 13 25.33 -21.61 -1.03
N CYS A 14 25.52 -22.41 0.03
CA CYS A 14 25.37 -23.87 -0.05
C CYS A 14 23.90 -24.32 -0.17
N ALA A 15 22.94 -23.54 0.32
CA ALA A 15 21.51 -23.82 0.10
C ALA A 15 21.08 -23.57 -1.36
N PHE A 16 21.79 -22.72 -2.11
CA PHE A 16 21.49 -22.44 -3.52
C PHE A 16 22.06 -23.47 -4.51
N LEU A 17 23.11 -24.22 -4.15
CA LEU A 17 23.81 -25.10 -5.09
C LEU A 17 23.37 -26.58 -5.04
N ILE A 18 22.65 -27.01 -4.00
CA ILE A 18 22.16 -28.41 -3.88
C ILE A 18 20.72 -28.55 -4.41
N ALA A 19 20.05 -27.46 -4.79
CA ALA A 19 18.70 -27.47 -5.38
C ALA A 19 18.67 -27.58 -6.92
N GLY A 20 19.82 -27.82 -7.56
CA GLY A 20 19.90 -28.08 -9.00
C GLY A 20 19.61 -29.54 -9.31
N CYS A 21 18.43 -29.82 -9.88
CA CYS A 21 17.91 -31.12 -10.32
C CYS A 21 17.09 -31.90 -9.26
N GLY A 22 15.89 -31.40 -8.89
CA GLY A 22 14.94 -32.29 -8.21
C GLY A 22 13.64 -31.75 -7.60
N THR A 23 13.33 -30.44 -7.59
CA THR A 23 12.14 -29.94 -6.86
C THR A 23 11.37 -28.84 -7.60
N THR A 24 10.78 -29.15 -8.75
CA THR A 24 9.90 -28.22 -9.50
C THR A 24 8.47 -28.06 -8.93
N ARG A 25 8.21 -28.48 -7.68
CA ARG A 25 6.87 -28.38 -7.05
C ARG A 25 6.82 -27.84 -5.63
N TRP A 26 7.95 -27.37 -5.09
CA TRP A 26 8.04 -26.86 -3.71
C TRP A 26 8.35 -25.36 -3.63
N SER A 27 7.91 -24.57 -4.62
CA SER A 27 7.83 -23.12 -4.50
C SER A 27 6.39 -22.74 -4.09
N GLY A 28 6.04 -23.03 -2.84
CA GLY A 28 4.73 -22.72 -2.26
C GLY A 28 4.49 -21.21 -2.26
N LYS A 29 3.94 -20.68 -3.36
CA LYS A 29 3.28 -19.37 -3.36
C LYS A 29 1.99 -19.58 -2.59
N GLN A 30 1.78 -18.81 -1.54
CA GLN A 30 0.52 -18.83 -0.80
C GLN A 30 -0.07 -17.41 -0.83
N ASN A 31 -1.38 -17.35 -1.03
CA ASN A 31 -2.11 -16.11 -0.86
C ASN A 31 -2.25 -15.85 0.64
N VAL A 32 -2.08 -14.59 1.04
CA VAL A 32 -2.52 -14.15 2.35
C VAL A 32 -3.89 -13.54 2.16
N LEU A 33 -4.89 -14.10 2.82
CA LEU A 33 -6.28 -13.70 2.67
C LEU A 33 -6.79 -13.25 4.02
N PHE A 34 -7.45 -12.09 4.07
CA PHE A 34 -7.89 -11.49 5.33
C PHE A 34 -9.39 -11.63 5.63
N TYR A 35 -10.12 -12.44 4.86
CA TYR A 35 -11.58 -12.50 4.92
C TYR A 35 -12.14 -13.06 6.25
N ASP A 36 -11.34 -13.82 7.00
CA ASP A 36 -11.67 -14.45 8.28
C ASP A 36 -11.41 -13.53 9.49
N HIS A 37 -10.89 -12.33 9.24
CA HIS A 37 -10.57 -11.35 10.28
C HIS A 37 -11.60 -10.24 10.41
N VAL A 38 -12.73 -10.36 9.72
CA VAL A 38 -13.79 -9.37 9.76
C VAL A 38 -14.48 -9.37 11.11
N GLY A 39 -14.44 -8.22 11.80
CA GLY A 39 -14.98 -8.08 13.14
C GLY A 39 -15.31 -6.65 13.49
N HIS A 40 -15.88 -6.47 14.68
CA HIS A 40 -16.26 -5.14 15.17
C HIS A 40 -15.01 -4.25 15.31
N ALA A 41 -15.10 -3.05 14.73
CA ALA A 41 -14.10 -2.00 14.86
C ALA A 41 -14.53 -0.98 15.94
N PRO A 42 -13.58 -0.35 16.63
CA PRO A 42 -13.87 0.83 17.45
C PRO A 42 -14.64 1.91 16.68
N GLU A 43 -15.33 2.81 17.37
CA GLU A 43 -16.18 3.84 16.74
C GLU A 43 -15.42 4.80 15.81
N ASN A 44 -14.12 4.99 16.04
CA ASN A 44 -13.24 5.86 15.26
C ASN A 44 -12.36 5.08 14.27
N VAL A 45 -12.69 3.82 13.99
CA VAL A 45 -11.92 2.95 13.08
C VAL A 45 -12.85 2.35 12.03
N VAL A 46 -12.42 2.42 10.76
CA VAL A 46 -13.04 1.70 9.64
C VAL A 46 -12.02 0.72 9.08
N ARG A 47 -12.36 -0.57 9.06
CA ARG A 47 -11.49 -1.61 8.50
C ARG A 47 -11.98 -2.04 7.13
N LEU A 48 -11.07 -1.99 6.16
CA LEU A 48 -11.32 -2.41 4.79
C LEU A 48 -10.44 -3.60 4.46
N TYR A 49 -11.06 -4.62 3.89
CA TYR A 49 -10.40 -5.84 3.45
C TYR A 49 -10.47 -5.85 1.93
N ILE A 50 -9.33 -5.90 1.25
CA ILE A 50 -9.25 -5.73 -0.19
C ILE A 50 -8.48 -6.91 -0.79
N ASP A 51 -9.03 -7.55 -1.81
CA ASP A 51 -8.30 -8.57 -2.54
C ASP A 51 -7.11 -7.96 -3.30
N ARG A 52 -6.16 -8.79 -3.72
CA ARG A 52 -4.91 -8.35 -4.36
C ARG A 52 -5.13 -7.68 -5.74
N GLN A 53 -6.30 -7.85 -6.36
CA GLN A 53 -6.73 -7.14 -7.57
C GLN A 53 -7.52 -5.85 -7.27
N GLY A 54 -7.87 -5.61 -6.00
CA GLY A 54 -8.48 -4.37 -5.54
C GLY A 54 -10.00 -4.43 -5.30
N SER A 55 -10.63 -5.61 -5.41
CA SER A 55 -12.02 -5.80 -4.99
C SER A 55 -12.16 -5.80 -3.48
N LEU A 56 -13.17 -5.08 -3.01
CA LEU A 56 -13.51 -4.96 -1.61
C LEU A 56 -14.27 -6.22 -1.15
N TYR A 57 -13.75 -6.87 -0.11
CA TYR A 57 -14.47 -7.91 0.60
C TYR A 57 -15.68 -7.33 1.34
N PRO A 58 -16.78 -8.09 1.48
CA PRO A 58 -17.96 -7.63 2.20
C PRO A 58 -17.66 -7.41 3.69
N GLN A 59 -18.29 -6.40 4.31
CA GLN A 59 -18.08 -6.10 5.73
C GLN A 59 -18.54 -7.19 6.70
N THR A 60 -19.24 -8.21 6.22
CA THR A 60 -19.64 -9.38 7.02
C THR A 60 -18.59 -10.48 7.02
N GLY A 61 -17.54 -10.36 6.19
CA GLY A 61 -16.58 -11.44 5.95
C GLY A 61 -17.20 -12.64 5.23
N PHE A 62 -16.50 -13.77 5.27
CA PHE A 62 -17.04 -15.06 4.86
C PHE A 62 -17.31 -15.96 6.06
N SER A 63 -18.15 -16.98 5.86
CA SER A 63 -18.36 -18.04 6.84
C SER A 63 -17.06 -18.79 7.14
N ASP A 64 -16.85 -19.17 8.41
CA ASP A 64 -15.72 -20.01 8.86
C ASP A 64 -15.63 -21.37 8.11
N SER A 65 -16.74 -21.80 7.50
CA SER A 65 -16.78 -23.02 6.67
C SER A 65 -16.13 -22.85 5.30
N TYR A 66 -15.80 -21.63 4.90
CA TYR A 66 -15.20 -21.35 3.60
C TYR A 66 -13.67 -21.43 3.66
N ALA A 67 -13.11 -22.37 2.89
CA ALA A 67 -11.68 -22.44 2.62
C ALA A 67 -11.40 -21.82 1.24
N PRO A 68 -10.39 -20.96 1.11
CA PRO A 68 -10.12 -20.27 -0.13
C PRO A 68 -9.29 -21.15 -1.08
N PHE A 69 -9.29 -20.79 -2.35
CA PHE A 69 -8.46 -21.44 -3.36
C PHE A 69 -7.05 -20.83 -3.37
N ASP A 70 -6.03 -21.66 -3.16
CA ASP A 70 -4.63 -21.22 -3.16
C ASP A 70 -4.10 -20.89 -4.56
N ASP A 71 -4.77 -21.36 -5.62
CA ASP A 71 -4.26 -21.40 -7.00
C ASP A 71 -5.02 -20.55 -8.02
N VAL A 72 -5.86 -19.61 -7.57
CA VAL A 72 -6.53 -18.68 -8.48
C VAL A 72 -5.50 -17.71 -9.08
N ASP A 73 -5.58 -17.46 -10.38
CA ASP A 73 -4.92 -16.34 -11.05
C ASP A 73 -5.95 -15.21 -11.25
N GLY A 74 -5.60 -13.97 -10.91
CA GLY A 74 -6.53 -12.84 -10.90
C GLY A 74 -7.36 -12.71 -9.61
N ASP A 75 -8.47 -11.96 -9.69
CA ASP A 75 -9.30 -11.56 -8.54
C ASP A 75 -9.81 -12.76 -7.73
N THR A 76 -9.29 -12.92 -6.52
CA THR A 76 -9.59 -14.05 -5.65
C THR A 76 -11.05 -14.03 -5.21
N LEU A 77 -11.55 -12.87 -4.78
CA LEU A 77 -12.93 -12.69 -4.32
C LEU A 77 -13.92 -13.03 -5.45
N ARG A 78 -13.63 -12.58 -6.67
CA ARG A 78 -14.44 -12.90 -7.84
C ARG A 78 -14.45 -14.41 -8.09
N ALA A 79 -13.29 -15.06 -8.07
CA ALA A 79 -13.21 -16.50 -8.28
C ALA A 79 -13.99 -17.29 -7.22
N VAL A 80 -13.92 -16.86 -5.94
CA VAL A 80 -14.75 -17.39 -4.84
C VAL A 80 -16.23 -17.31 -5.20
N VAL A 81 -16.72 -16.12 -5.55
CA VAL A 81 -18.13 -15.90 -5.86
C VAL A 81 -18.59 -16.75 -7.05
N HIS A 82 -17.76 -16.91 -8.09
CA HIS A 82 -18.12 -17.77 -9.24
C HIS A 82 -18.13 -19.24 -8.91
N HIS A 83 -17.16 -19.71 -8.15
CA HIS A 83 -17.12 -21.11 -7.76
C HIS A 83 -18.33 -21.47 -6.90
N VAL A 84 -18.63 -20.61 -5.92
CA VAL A 84 -19.81 -20.74 -5.08
C VAL A 84 -21.08 -20.79 -5.92
N ALA A 85 -21.29 -19.81 -6.82
CA ALA A 85 -22.47 -19.74 -7.68
C ALA A 85 -22.61 -20.93 -8.64
N ALA A 86 -21.53 -21.65 -8.93
CA ALA A 86 -21.55 -22.84 -9.79
C ALA A 86 -21.80 -24.15 -9.02
N SER A 87 -21.94 -24.11 -7.69
CA SER A 87 -22.01 -25.29 -6.82
C SER A 87 -23.22 -25.25 -5.89
N ASP A 88 -23.62 -26.39 -5.32
CA ASP A 88 -24.67 -26.45 -4.28
C ASP A 88 -24.31 -25.65 -3.00
N VAL A 89 -23.05 -25.20 -2.87
CA VAL A 89 -22.55 -24.29 -1.83
C VAL A 89 -23.13 -22.88 -1.99
N GLU A 90 -23.67 -22.53 -3.17
CA GLU A 90 -24.42 -21.28 -3.40
C GLU A 90 -25.49 -21.08 -2.33
N ARG A 91 -26.20 -22.14 -1.92
CA ARG A 91 -27.25 -22.04 -0.92
C ARG A 91 -26.71 -21.73 0.49
N GLU A 92 -25.49 -22.14 0.81
CA GLU A 92 -24.89 -21.87 2.12
C GLU A 92 -24.22 -20.49 2.16
N PHE A 93 -23.54 -20.10 1.08
CA PHE A 93 -22.80 -18.84 1.02
C PHE A 93 -23.68 -17.66 0.57
N CYS A 94 -24.46 -17.82 -0.50
CA CYS A 94 -25.38 -16.81 -1.01
C CYS A 94 -26.83 -17.01 -0.52
N GLY A 95 -27.26 -18.26 -0.28
CA GLY A 95 -28.65 -18.61 0.08
C GLY A 95 -29.01 -18.47 1.57
N GLY A 96 -28.02 -18.43 2.47
CA GLY A 96 -28.23 -18.11 3.89
C GLY A 96 -28.49 -16.63 4.16
N LEU A 97 -28.30 -15.76 3.16
CA LEU A 97 -28.32 -14.30 3.28
C LEU A 97 -29.73 -13.68 3.16
N SER A 98 -30.78 -14.49 3.33
CA SER A 98 -32.16 -14.12 3.02
C SER A 98 -32.82 -13.13 4.00
N ALA A 99 -32.09 -12.54 4.96
CA ALA A 99 -32.68 -11.66 5.97
C ALA A 99 -32.36 -10.17 5.79
N ASP A 100 -31.14 -9.80 5.37
CA ASP A 100 -30.74 -8.40 5.27
C ASP A 100 -30.64 -7.92 3.80
N PRO A 101 -31.60 -7.10 3.33
CA PRO A 101 -31.53 -6.54 1.99
C PRO A 101 -30.33 -5.61 1.77
N ASP A 102 -29.73 -5.10 2.85
CA ASP A 102 -28.60 -4.18 2.80
C ASP A 102 -27.24 -4.87 2.95
N SER A 103 -27.18 -6.20 3.00
CA SER A 103 -25.91 -6.95 3.07
C SER A 103 -25.03 -6.74 1.82
N ASP A 104 -23.74 -6.47 2.04
CA ASP A 104 -22.73 -6.38 0.98
C ASP A 104 -22.58 -7.70 0.20
N LEU A 105 -22.71 -8.85 0.87
CA LEU A 105 -22.67 -10.15 0.20
C LEU A 105 -23.79 -10.30 -0.82
N ARG A 106 -24.98 -9.74 -0.57
CA ARG A 106 -26.09 -9.80 -1.53
C ARG A 106 -25.76 -9.06 -2.83
N ILE A 107 -25.04 -7.93 -2.74
CA ILE A 107 -24.56 -7.21 -3.93
C ILE A 107 -23.68 -8.14 -4.77
N LEU A 108 -22.74 -8.84 -4.13
CA LEU A 108 -21.81 -9.76 -4.78
C LEU A 108 -22.50 -11.02 -5.36
N CYS A 109 -23.47 -11.57 -4.62
CA CYS A 109 -24.17 -12.83 -4.89
C CYS A 109 -25.40 -12.72 -5.80
N THR A 110 -25.73 -11.55 -6.39
CA THR A 110 -26.99 -11.41 -7.14
C THR A 110 -27.03 -12.34 -8.38
N GLU A 111 -27.86 -13.38 -8.27
CA GLU A 111 -27.86 -14.69 -8.97
C GLU A 111 -27.86 -14.74 -10.52
N LYS A 112 -27.99 -13.63 -11.26
CA LYS A 112 -28.27 -13.70 -12.72
C LYS A 112 -27.63 -12.62 -13.60
N ALA A 113 -26.79 -11.75 -13.05
CA ALA A 113 -26.06 -10.81 -13.89
C ALA A 113 -24.96 -11.57 -14.65
N GLU A 114 -24.85 -11.34 -15.97
CA GLU A 114 -23.75 -11.87 -16.79
C GLU A 114 -22.43 -11.69 -16.02
N ASN A 115 -21.69 -12.77 -15.76
CA ASN A 115 -20.39 -12.71 -15.09
C ASN A 115 -19.32 -12.11 -16.02
N THR A 116 -19.51 -10.85 -16.38
CA THR A 116 -18.56 -10.05 -17.12
C THR A 116 -17.77 -9.20 -16.15
N ASP A 117 -16.55 -8.83 -16.56
CA ASP A 117 -15.70 -7.91 -15.80
C ASP A 117 -16.43 -6.60 -15.50
N LYS A 118 -17.22 -6.13 -16.46
CA LYS A 118 -18.06 -4.95 -16.32
C LYS A 118 -19.08 -5.09 -15.19
N SER A 119 -19.83 -6.20 -15.14
CA SER A 119 -20.80 -6.44 -14.07
C SER A 119 -20.13 -6.53 -12.69
N TRP A 120 -18.93 -7.11 -12.63
CA TRP A 120 -18.17 -7.27 -11.40
C TRP A 120 -17.73 -5.91 -10.87
N ARG A 121 -17.14 -5.08 -11.73
CA ARG A 121 -16.76 -3.70 -11.37
C ARG A 121 -17.97 -2.88 -10.91
N GLN A 122 -19.12 -3.00 -11.59
CA GLN A 122 -20.35 -2.31 -11.15
C GLN A 122 -20.79 -2.72 -9.74
N ARG A 123 -20.66 -3.99 -9.37
CA ARG A 123 -20.93 -4.45 -7.99
C ARG A 123 -19.93 -3.88 -6.99
N GLN A 124 -18.64 -3.89 -7.35
CA GLN A 124 -17.58 -3.29 -6.54
C GLN A 124 -17.76 -1.79 -6.35
N GLU A 125 -18.21 -1.06 -7.38
CA GLU A 125 -18.56 0.37 -7.28
C GLU A 125 -19.60 0.62 -6.19
N VAL A 126 -20.63 -0.22 -6.07
CA VAL A 126 -21.65 -0.06 -5.01
C VAL A 126 -21.06 -0.28 -3.62
N LEU A 127 -20.15 -1.25 -3.46
CA LEU A 127 -19.46 -1.49 -2.19
C LEU A 127 -18.57 -0.29 -1.81
N TRP A 128 -17.79 0.23 -2.77
CA TRP A 128 -16.97 1.42 -2.57
C TRP A 128 -17.82 2.66 -2.25
N ASP A 129 -18.97 2.84 -2.90
CA ASP A 129 -19.93 3.92 -2.63
C ASP A 129 -20.44 3.85 -1.18
N ARG A 130 -20.84 2.66 -0.72
CA ARG A 130 -21.30 2.44 0.66
C ARG A 130 -20.23 2.76 1.69
N VAL A 131 -19.01 2.26 1.48
CA VAL A 131 -17.88 2.52 2.39
C VAL A 131 -17.50 3.99 2.39
N GLY A 132 -17.41 4.63 1.22
CA GLY A 132 -17.09 6.05 1.12
C GLY A 132 -18.13 6.92 1.81
N ALA A 133 -19.42 6.63 1.62
CA ALA A 133 -20.50 7.32 2.32
C ALA A 133 -20.43 7.12 3.85
N ARG A 134 -20.09 5.91 4.31
CA ARG A 134 -19.86 5.62 5.73
C ARG A 134 -18.71 6.44 6.30
N ILE A 135 -17.54 6.45 5.65
CA ILE A 135 -16.37 7.21 6.08
C ILE A 135 -16.68 8.70 6.09
N HIS A 136 -17.30 9.22 5.04
CA HIS A 136 -17.77 10.60 4.97
C HIS A 136 -18.65 10.95 6.18
N LYS A 137 -19.72 10.17 6.42
CA LYS A 137 -20.63 10.37 7.56
C LYS A 137 -19.92 10.30 8.91
N MET A 138 -18.86 9.51 9.04
CA MET A 138 -18.07 9.43 10.28
C MET A 138 -17.13 10.64 10.43
N ALA A 139 -16.58 11.13 9.33
CA ALA A 139 -15.61 12.22 9.29
C ALA A 139 -16.26 13.61 9.42
N SER A 140 -17.50 13.78 8.94
CA SER A 140 -18.28 15.03 9.02
C SER A 140 -19.14 15.16 10.28
N LYS A 141 -19.02 14.23 11.25
CA LYS A 141 -19.70 14.33 12.56
C LYS A 141 -18.98 15.34 13.45
N GLY A 142 -19.46 16.59 13.47
CA GLY A 142 -19.02 17.62 14.41
C GLY A 142 -19.00 19.03 13.81
N GLU A 143 -18.55 20.01 14.59
CA GLU A 143 -18.25 21.37 14.11
C GLU A 143 -16.86 21.45 13.46
N GLU A 144 -15.97 20.49 13.72
CA GLU A 144 -14.61 20.41 13.17
C GLU A 144 -14.45 19.17 12.28
N ASP A 145 -13.88 19.36 11.09
CA ASP A 145 -13.59 18.27 10.16
C ASP A 145 -12.49 17.34 10.72
N ARG A 146 -12.80 16.05 10.81
CA ARG A 146 -11.84 15.04 11.26
C ARG A 146 -10.69 14.85 10.27
N THR A 147 -9.49 14.58 10.78
CA THR A 147 -8.37 14.13 9.93
C THR A 147 -8.54 12.65 9.62
N LEU A 148 -8.51 12.31 8.32
CA LEU A 148 -8.55 10.92 7.86
C LEU A 148 -7.15 10.32 7.90
N VAL A 149 -6.97 9.23 8.64
CA VAL A 149 -5.68 8.56 8.81
C VAL A 149 -5.76 7.14 8.26
N PHE A 150 -5.10 6.90 7.13
CA PHE A 150 -5.05 5.59 6.48
C PHE A 150 -3.81 4.82 6.93
N LEU A 151 -3.99 3.57 7.36
CA LEU A 151 -2.92 2.65 7.72
C LEU A 151 -2.87 1.53 6.67
N ILE A 152 -1.72 1.36 6.00
CA ILE A 152 -1.58 0.40 4.88
C ILE A 152 -0.35 -0.48 5.10
N HIS A 153 -0.55 -1.79 5.25
CA HIS A 153 0.53 -2.72 5.53
C HIS A 153 1.28 -3.11 4.26
N GLY A 154 2.42 -3.78 4.46
CA GLY A 154 3.26 -4.28 3.38
C GLY A 154 3.09 -5.77 3.10
N PHE A 155 4.12 -6.35 2.48
CA PHE A 155 4.19 -7.75 2.08
C PHE A 155 4.33 -8.69 3.27
N ASN A 156 3.83 -9.92 3.14
CA ASN A 156 3.98 -10.99 4.13
C ASN A 156 3.40 -10.67 5.52
N VAL A 157 2.27 -9.97 5.55
CA VAL A 157 1.54 -9.67 6.79
C VAL A 157 0.25 -10.48 6.78
N ALA A 158 0.12 -11.45 7.68
CA ALA A 158 -1.11 -12.23 7.85
C ALA A 158 -2.10 -11.56 8.82
N ASN A 159 -1.60 -10.68 9.69
CA ASN A 159 -2.43 -9.92 10.63
C ASN A 159 -1.78 -8.55 10.87
N ALA A 160 -2.43 -7.48 10.40
CA ALA A 160 -1.97 -6.11 10.59
C ALA A 160 -2.58 -5.42 11.80
N ARG A 161 -3.55 -6.05 12.49
CA ARG A 161 -4.37 -5.40 13.51
C ARG A 161 -3.57 -4.91 14.70
N GLN A 162 -2.81 -5.79 15.35
CA GLN A 162 -2.03 -5.39 16.53
C GLN A 162 -1.01 -4.28 16.19
N PRO A 163 -0.24 -4.37 15.09
CA PRO A 163 0.63 -3.26 14.70
C PRO A 163 -0.12 -1.96 14.34
N TYR A 164 -1.35 -2.04 13.81
CA TYR A 164 -2.20 -0.85 13.60
C TYR A 164 -2.66 -0.22 14.91
N GLU A 165 -3.09 -1.00 15.89
CA GLU A 165 -3.48 -0.49 17.22
C GLU A 165 -2.32 0.31 17.86
N ILE A 166 -1.06 -0.17 17.72
CA ILE A 166 0.14 0.57 18.16
C ILE A 166 0.34 1.86 17.34
N ALA A 167 0.13 1.80 16.01
CA ALA A 167 0.24 2.98 15.14
C ALA A 167 -0.80 4.04 15.47
N GLU A 168 -2.05 3.64 15.76
CA GLU A 168 -3.14 4.51 16.19
C GLU A 168 -2.78 5.26 17.47
N GLU A 169 -2.23 4.55 18.46
CA GLU A 169 -1.77 5.16 19.72
C GLU A 169 -0.70 6.22 19.47
N PHE A 170 0.34 5.89 18.68
CA PHE A 170 1.44 6.84 18.44
C PHE A 170 1.03 8.02 17.56
N LEU A 171 0.16 7.80 16.58
CA LEU A 171 -0.36 8.88 15.72
C LEU A 171 -1.29 9.81 16.51
N SER A 172 -2.13 9.26 17.39
CA SER A 172 -2.96 10.06 18.29
C SER A 172 -2.08 10.90 19.21
N ALA A 173 -1.07 10.31 19.84
CA ALA A 173 -0.12 11.04 20.68
C ALA A 173 0.65 12.11 19.89
N ALA A 174 1.09 11.80 18.66
CA ALA A 174 1.78 12.74 17.78
C ALA A 174 0.88 13.92 17.32
N ALA A 175 -0.44 13.70 17.27
CA ALA A 175 -1.44 14.74 17.02
C ALA A 175 -1.82 15.53 18.30
N GLY A 176 -1.25 15.22 19.45
CA GLY A 176 -1.58 15.86 20.72
C GLY A 176 -2.80 15.25 21.41
N ASN A 177 -3.07 13.96 21.20
CA ASN A 177 -4.26 13.22 21.61
C ASN A 177 -5.55 13.84 21.06
N ASP A 178 -5.50 14.21 19.78
CA ASP A 178 -6.65 14.74 19.05
C ASP A 178 -7.72 13.65 18.88
N GLU A 179 -8.91 13.87 19.47
CA GLU A 179 -10.06 12.97 19.32
C GLU A 179 -10.70 13.08 17.93
N ASN A 180 -10.29 14.05 17.11
CA ASN A 180 -10.78 14.27 15.74
C ASN A 180 -10.03 13.44 14.69
N LEU A 181 -9.43 12.30 15.06
CA LEU A 181 -8.86 11.35 14.10
C LEU A 181 -9.88 10.26 13.73
N LEU A 182 -10.04 9.99 12.44
CA LEU A 182 -10.75 8.82 11.93
C LEU A 182 -9.73 7.91 11.24
N PHE A 183 -9.51 6.72 11.82
CA PHE A 183 -8.60 5.74 11.27
C PHE A 183 -9.28 4.86 10.24
N VAL A 184 -8.58 4.59 9.14
CA VAL A 184 -8.99 3.67 8.09
C VAL A 184 -7.89 2.64 7.90
N GLU A 185 -8.11 1.44 8.44
CA GLU A 185 -7.17 0.32 8.32
C GLU A 185 -7.39 -0.40 6.98
N ILE A 186 -6.32 -0.53 6.18
CA ILE A 186 -6.35 -1.19 4.88
C ILE A 186 -5.62 -2.53 4.96
N HIS A 187 -6.41 -3.60 5.03
CA HIS A 187 -5.97 -4.98 5.00
C HIS A 187 -6.09 -5.47 3.57
N TRP A 188 -4.99 -5.60 2.84
CA TRP A 188 -5.02 -6.03 1.45
C TRP A 188 -4.34 -7.40 1.29
N ASP A 189 -4.92 -8.25 0.45
CA ASP A 189 -4.36 -9.58 0.20
C ASP A 189 -2.98 -9.44 -0.42
N GLY A 190 -1.99 -9.85 0.36
CA GLY A 190 -0.63 -9.93 -0.10
C GLY A 190 -0.33 -11.28 -0.71
N TRP A 191 0.96 -11.48 -0.90
CA TRP A 191 1.48 -12.81 -1.06
C TRP A 191 2.39 -13.15 0.11
N THR A 192 2.52 -14.43 0.43
CA THR A 192 3.51 -14.93 1.38
C THR A 192 4.36 -16.02 0.74
N SER A 193 5.60 -16.13 1.22
CA SER A 193 6.49 -17.23 0.90
C SER A 193 7.48 -17.42 2.04
N PRO A 194 7.68 -18.66 2.52
CA PRO A 194 8.72 -18.97 3.51
C PRO A 194 10.13 -18.55 3.07
N LEU A 195 10.39 -18.51 1.75
CA LEU A 195 11.70 -18.18 1.18
C LEU A 195 11.78 -16.74 0.65
N GLY A 196 10.66 -16.01 0.56
CA GLY A 196 10.56 -14.62 0.07
C GLY A 196 10.90 -14.39 -1.41
N LEU A 197 11.68 -15.27 -2.03
CA LEU A 197 12.19 -15.14 -3.40
C LEU A 197 11.14 -15.58 -4.43
N GLY A 198 10.88 -14.73 -5.42
CA GLY A 198 9.96 -14.99 -6.55
C GLY A 198 8.52 -14.52 -6.35
N VAL A 199 8.04 -14.49 -5.10
CA VAL A 199 6.68 -14.02 -4.76
C VAL A 199 6.61 -12.50 -4.64
N TRP A 200 7.73 -11.89 -4.27
CA TRP A 200 7.87 -10.44 -4.23
C TRP A 200 7.48 -9.75 -5.55
N GLY A 201 7.89 -10.31 -6.69
CA GLY A 201 7.53 -9.76 -8.00
C GLY A 201 6.03 -9.68 -8.23
N GLU A 202 5.27 -10.67 -7.74
CA GLU A 202 3.80 -10.66 -7.83
C GLU A 202 3.19 -9.60 -6.92
N ALA A 203 3.69 -9.48 -5.68
CA ALA A 203 3.25 -8.47 -4.73
C ALA A 203 3.51 -7.04 -5.23
N GLN A 204 4.65 -6.81 -5.89
CA GLN A 204 4.92 -5.53 -6.53
C GLN A 204 3.91 -5.22 -7.64
N THR A 205 3.38 -6.24 -8.33
CA THR A 205 2.45 -6.03 -9.44
C THR A 205 0.99 -5.93 -9.03
N SER A 206 0.60 -6.57 -7.93
CA SER A 206 -0.77 -6.54 -7.44
C SER A 206 -1.06 -5.32 -6.56
N GLY A 207 -0.10 -4.88 -5.73
CA GLY A 207 -0.26 -3.68 -4.88
C GLY A 207 -0.74 -2.41 -5.62
N PRO A 208 -0.24 -2.09 -6.83
CA PRO A 208 -0.76 -0.99 -7.64
C PRO A 208 -2.24 -1.12 -8.02
N LEU A 209 -2.76 -2.33 -8.21
CA LEU A 209 -4.17 -2.54 -8.53
C LEU A 209 -5.04 -2.20 -7.31
N VAL A 210 -4.62 -2.63 -6.12
CA VAL A 210 -5.26 -2.24 -4.85
C VAL A 210 -5.34 -0.73 -4.70
N GLY A 211 -4.20 -0.04 -4.87
CA GLY A 211 -4.17 1.42 -4.77
C GLY A 211 -5.01 2.14 -5.83
N PHE A 212 -5.07 1.57 -7.03
CA PHE A 212 -5.88 2.08 -8.12
C PHE A 212 -7.39 1.95 -7.84
N GLU A 213 -7.85 0.78 -7.36
CA GLU A 213 -9.26 0.57 -7.01
C GLU A 213 -9.66 1.41 -5.78
N MET A 214 -8.75 1.65 -4.84
CA MET A 214 -8.97 2.58 -3.72
C MET A 214 -9.26 4.02 -4.17
N ARG A 215 -8.93 4.43 -5.41
CA ARG A 215 -9.33 5.76 -5.92
C ARG A 215 -10.84 5.95 -5.95
N GLN A 216 -11.60 4.87 -6.09
CA GLN A 216 -13.07 4.89 -6.00
C GLN A 216 -13.51 5.43 -4.64
N LEU A 217 -12.95 4.89 -3.56
CA LEU A 217 -13.24 5.32 -2.19
C LEU A 217 -13.00 6.82 -2.01
N PHE A 218 -11.82 7.28 -2.40
CA PHE A 218 -11.44 8.69 -2.26
C PHE A 218 -12.29 9.61 -3.15
N SER A 219 -12.69 9.14 -4.33
CA SER A 219 -13.59 9.87 -5.23
C SER A 219 -14.96 10.06 -4.60
N VAL A 220 -15.51 9.02 -3.98
CA VAL A 220 -16.80 9.08 -3.26
C VAL A 220 -16.73 10.06 -2.10
N ILE A 221 -15.69 9.96 -1.26
CA ILE A 221 -15.50 10.87 -0.12
C ILE A 221 -15.40 12.31 -0.61
N ALA A 222 -14.53 12.60 -1.57
CA ALA A 222 -14.33 13.95 -2.06
C ALA A 222 -15.59 14.53 -2.72
N SER A 223 -16.33 13.72 -3.48
CA SER A 223 -17.60 14.15 -4.09
C SER A 223 -18.70 14.41 -3.06
N ALA A 224 -18.74 13.67 -1.95
CA ALA A 224 -19.68 13.94 -0.86
C ALA A 224 -19.43 15.30 -0.21
N TYR A 225 -18.17 15.61 0.14
CA TYR A 225 -17.79 16.94 0.66
C TYR A 225 -18.13 18.07 -0.34
N GLU A 226 -17.84 17.87 -1.63
CA GLU A 226 -18.16 18.85 -2.68
C GLU A 226 -19.67 19.11 -2.82
N GLN A 227 -20.49 18.05 -2.79
CA GLN A 227 -21.95 18.14 -2.89
C GLN A 227 -22.58 18.88 -1.70
N GLU A 228 -21.99 18.72 -0.50
CA GLU A 228 -22.44 19.40 0.72
C GLU A 228 -21.83 20.80 0.89
N GLY A 229 -20.93 21.22 -0.01
CA GLY A 229 -20.24 22.50 0.07
C GLY A 229 -19.27 22.60 1.27
N LEU A 230 -18.79 21.45 1.75
CA LEU A 230 -17.87 21.33 2.88
C LEU A 230 -16.41 21.34 2.40
N SER A 231 -15.48 21.68 3.31
CA SER A 231 -14.04 21.56 3.01
C SER A 231 -13.61 20.09 3.14
N PRO A 232 -12.92 19.49 2.16
CA PRO A 232 -12.44 18.13 2.30
C PRO A 232 -11.45 18.01 3.47
N PRO A 233 -11.43 16.87 4.17
CA PRO A 233 -10.59 16.67 5.34
C PRO A 233 -9.11 16.61 4.98
N LYS A 234 -8.26 16.78 5.99
CA LYS A 234 -6.84 16.44 5.87
C LYS A 234 -6.69 14.93 5.71
N VAL A 235 -5.78 14.51 4.83
CA VAL A 235 -5.46 13.09 4.61
C VAL A 235 -4.06 12.80 5.10
N ARG A 236 -3.94 11.78 5.94
CA ARG A 236 -2.69 11.20 6.42
C ARG A 236 -2.64 9.75 6.01
N VAL A 237 -1.50 9.31 5.51
CA VAL A 237 -1.28 7.91 5.17
C VAL A 237 0.00 7.46 5.82
N LEU A 238 -0.07 6.42 6.64
CA LEU A 238 1.11 5.72 7.15
C LEU A 238 1.15 4.34 6.50
N THR A 239 2.29 4.03 5.88
CA THR A 239 2.48 2.74 5.25
C THR A 239 3.84 2.14 5.56
N HIS A 240 3.92 0.81 5.48
CA HIS A 240 5.15 0.05 5.64
C HIS A 240 5.48 -0.75 4.39
N SER A 241 6.77 -0.85 4.05
CA SER A 241 7.26 -1.77 3.04
C SER A 241 6.56 -1.61 1.68
N SER A 242 5.93 -2.67 1.14
CA SER A 242 5.26 -2.64 -0.16
C SER A 242 3.96 -1.84 -0.19
N GLY A 243 3.40 -1.42 0.95
CA GLY A 243 2.26 -0.52 0.95
C GLY A 243 2.60 0.85 0.32
N ALA A 244 3.89 1.20 0.21
CA ALA A 244 4.36 2.33 -0.59
C ALA A 244 3.98 2.21 -2.08
N ILE A 245 3.89 1.00 -2.63
CA ILE A 245 3.46 0.76 -4.01
C ILE A 245 1.95 0.98 -4.16
N VAL A 246 1.15 0.56 -3.17
CA VAL A 246 -0.30 0.82 -3.11
C VAL A 246 -0.53 2.33 -3.14
N VAL A 247 0.15 3.06 -2.26
CA VAL A 247 0.06 4.52 -2.18
C VAL A 247 0.50 5.21 -3.47
N GLY A 248 1.56 4.72 -4.12
CA GLY A 248 2.03 5.24 -5.40
C GLY A 248 0.98 5.18 -6.51
N SER A 249 0.12 4.17 -6.49
CA SER A 249 -1.01 4.02 -7.41
C SER A 249 -2.24 4.81 -6.99
N LEU A 250 -2.49 4.91 -5.68
CA LEU A 250 -3.60 5.68 -5.14
C LEU A 250 -3.49 7.17 -5.50
N PHE A 251 -2.32 7.77 -5.32
CA PHE A 251 -2.10 9.21 -5.51
C PHE A 251 -1.33 9.56 -6.79
N GLY A 252 -1.02 8.58 -7.61
CA GLY A 252 -0.17 8.75 -8.78
C GLY A 252 -0.31 7.63 -9.79
N ASN A 253 0.60 7.60 -10.75
CA ASN A 253 0.65 6.61 -11.81
C ASN A 253 2.01 5.88 -11.78
N PRO A 254 2.07 4.65 -11.24
CA PRO A 254 3.30 3.92 -11.03
C PRO A 254 3.74 3.11 -12.28
N ILE A 255 3.17 3.33 -13.47
CA ILE A 255 3.48 2.57 -14.69
C ILE A 255 4.97 2.57 -15.07
N ALA A 256 5.72 3.58 -14.62
CA ALA A 256 7.16 3.69 -14.82
C ALA A 256 7.97 2.76 -13.90
N ALA A 257 7.41 2.34 -12.76
CA ALA A 257 8.12 1.59 -11.73
C ALA A 257 8.20 0.09 -11.99
N LEU A 258 7.20 -0.47 -12.67
CA LEU A 258 6.98 -1.92 -12.70
C LEU A 258 6.61 -2.35 -14.13
N PRO A 259 7.48 -3.08 -14.86
CA PRO A 259 7.22 -3.45 -16.26
C PRO A 259 5.96 -4.29 -16.40
N ASN A 260 5.70 -5.15 -15.43
CA ASN A 260 4.55 -6.05 -15.43
C ASN A 260 3.21 -5.29 -15.35
N LEU A 261 3.17 -4.04 -14.86
CA LEU A 261 1.96 -3.21 -14.95
C LEU A 261 1.59 -2.84 -16.40
N ARG A 262 2.53 -2.96 -17.33
CA ARG A 262 2.32 -2.71 -18.76
C ARG A 262 1.86 -3.96 -19.51
N ASN A 263 1.88 -5.11 -18.86
CA ASN A 263 1.46 -6.36 -19.49
C ASN A 263 -0.06 -6.49 -19.44
N THR A 264 -0.75 -5.77 -20.32
CA THR A 264 -2.22 -5.80 -20.45
C THR A 264 -2.74 -7.18 -20.88
N ASN A 265 -1.89 -8.05 -21.44
CA ASN A 265 -2.25 -9.41 -21.80
C ASN A 265 -2.29 -10.37 -20.59
N ARG A 266 -1.95 -9.91 -19.38
CA ARG A 266 -1.94 -10.75 -18.19
C ARG A 266 -3.36 -11.14 -17.77
N ASN A 267 -4.22 -10.15 -17.57
CA ASN A 267 -5.66 -10.30 -17.34
C ASN A 267 -6.34 -8.94 -17.55
N SER A 268 -7.67 -8.92 -17.47
CA SER A 268 -8.47 -7.71 -17.70
C SER A 268 -8.33 -6.63 -16.63
N ASP A 269 -7.79 -6.94 -15.44
CA ASP A 269 -7.49 -5.92 -14.42
C ASP A 269 -6.31 -5.05 -14.83
N TYR A 270 -5.26 -5.64 -15.40
CA TYR A 270 -4.12 -4.88 -15.92
C TYR A 270 -4.50 -4.08 -17.18
N GLU A 271 -5.35 -4.64 -18.05
CA GLU A 271 -5.91 -3.90 -19.20
C GLU A 271 -6.73 -2.69 -18.71
N PHE A 272 -7.60 -2.90 -17.73
CA PHE A 272 -8.43 -1.84 -17.17
C PHE A 272 -7.60 -0.76 -16.46
N PHE A 273 -6.59 -1.16 -15.67
CA PHE A 273 -5.64 -0.26 -15.04
C PHE A 273 -4.91 0.60 -16.08
N ALA A 274 -4.37 -0.02 -17.15
CA ALA A 274 -3.66 0.68 -18.21
C ALA A 274 -4.55 1.69 -18.97
N ALA A 275 -5.84 1.39 -19.11
CA ALA A 275 -6.82 2.30 -19.71
C ALA A 275 -7.18 3.49 -18.80
N ASN A 276 -6.91 3.42 -17.50
CA ASN A 276 -7.36 4.37 -16.49
C ASN A 276 -6.22 4.90 -15.59
N LEU A 277 -4.99 5.00 -16.11
CA LEU A 277 -3.81 5.38 -15.31
C LEU A 277 -3.96 6.71 -14.57
N SER A 278 -4.58 7.72 -15.21
CA SER A 278 -4.71 9.08 -14.68
C SER A 278 -5.90 9.85 -15.27
N PRO A 279 -7.15 9.35 -15.16
CA PRO A 279 -8.30 10.06 -15.70
C PRO A 279 -8.51 11.38 -14.92
N PRO A 280 -8.88 12.49 -15.60
CA PRO A 280 -9.08 13.78 -14.96
C PRO A 280 -10.35 13.84 -14.11
N SER A 281 -11.28 12.90 -14.30
CA SER A 281 -12.57 12.85 -13.62
C SER A 281 -13.08 11.40 -13.52
N GLY A 282 -14.22 11.22 -12.86
CA GLY A 282 -14.83 9.91 -12.66
C GLY A 282 -14.29 9.17 -11.44
N ARG A 283 -14.70 7.90 -11.29
CA ARG A 283 -14.44 7.08 -10.10
C ARG A 283 -12.96 6.76 -9.87
N TYR A 284 -12.18 6.72 -10.93
CA TYR A 284 -10.75 6.34 -10.88
C TYR A 284 -9.81 7.55 -10.98
N ARG A 285 -10.34 8.77 -10.81
CA ARG A 285 -9.52 9.99 -10.82
C ARG A 285 -8.51 9.95 -9.68
N ILE A 286 -7.37 10.60 -9.90
CA ILE A 286 -6.40 10.81 -8.82
C ILE A 286 -7.06 11.68 -7.74
N PRO A 287 -7.06 11.26 -6.47
CA PRO A 287 -7.61 12.04 -5.37
C PRO A 287 -6.92 13.42 -5.24
N ASP A 288 -7.71 14.47 -5.01
CA ASP A 288 -7.23 15.83 -4.75
C ASP A 288 -7.84 16.30 -3.43
N PHE A 289 -6.99 16.48 -2.41
CA PHE A 289 -7.34 16.92 -1.07
C PHE A 289 -6.45 18.12 -0.70
N PRO A 290 -6.91 19.01 0.21
CA PRO A 290 -6.19 20.25 0.50
C PRO A 290 -4.83 20.02 1.17
N ASP A 291 -4.66 18.91 1.88
CA ASP A 291 -3.43 18.55 2.59
C ASP A 291 -3.29 17.03 2.70
N ILE A 292 -2.43 16.45 1.87
CA ILE A 292 -2.09 15.03 1.85
C ILE A 292 -0.68 14.87 2.41
N ARG A 293 -0.51 14.07 3.47
CA ARG A 293 0.81 13.67 3.98
C ARG A 293 0.94 12.15 4.00
N ILE A 294 2.04 11.66 3.45
CA ILE A 294 2.29 10.24 3.23
C ILE A 294 3.59 9.86 3.93
N GLY A 295 3.49 9.18 5.06
CA GLY A 295 4.59 8.57 5.78
C GLY A 295 4.86 7.16 5.28
N MET A 296 6.05 6.92 4.77
CA MET A 296 6.48 5.60 4.27
C MET A 296 7.64 5.10 5.11
N LEU A 297 7.35 4.13 5.97
CA LEU A 297 8.34 3.39 6.74
C LEU A 297 8.87 2.23 5.89
N ALA A 298 10.19 2.16 5.73
CA ALA A 298 10.89 1.15 4.94
C ALA A 298 10.33 0.96 3.51
N ALA A 299 10.13 2.04 2.76
CA ALA A 299 9.44 2.00 1.44
C ALA A 299 10.07 1.00 0.45
N ALA A 300 9.38 -0.12 0.20
CA ALA A 300 9.87 -1.22 -0.63
C ALA A 300 9.46 -1.05 -2.10
N THR A 301 9.94 0.03 -2.71
CA THR A 301 9.57 0.45 -4.06
C THR A 301 10.72 1.21 -4.72
N PRO A 302 10.82 1.31 -6.05
CA PRO A 302 11.76 2.24 -6.68
C PRO A 302 11.25 3.69 -6.58
N ALA A 303 12.18 4.64 -6.66
CA ALA A 303 11.86 6.07 -6.75
C ALA A 303 10.94 6.43 -7.96
N SER A 304 11.04 5.66 -9.06
CA SER A 304 10.19 5.84 -10.25
C SER A 304 8.68 5.70 -9.98
N THR A 305 8.30 5.10 -8.86
CA THR A 305 6.90 5.06 -8.40
C THR A 305 6.35 6.47 -8.17
N PHE A 306 7.17 7.39 -7.67
CA PHE A 306 6.74 8.75 -7.30
C PHE A 306 7.19 9.83 -8.28
N VAL A 307 8.25 9.60 -9.05
CA VAL A 307 8.76 10.62 -10.00
C VAL A 307 8.77 10.17 -11.45
N GLY A 308 8.17 9.01 -11.72
CA GLY A 308 8.08 8.46 -13.07
C GLY A 308 9.46 8.08 -13.61
N ARG A 309 9.89 8.73 -14.69
CA ARG A 309 11.12 8.36 -15.40
C ARG A 309 12.37 8.74 -14.61
N MET A 310 13.19 7.73 -14.29
CA MET A 310 14.50 7.90 -13.66
C MET A 310 15.64 7.97 -14.71
N PRO A 311 16.72 8.74 -14.49
CA PRO A 311 17.88 8.74 -15.36
C PRO A 311 18.62 7.40 -15.36
N ARG A 312 19.32 7.11 -16.47
CA ARG A 312 19.88 5.80 -16.88
C ARG A 312 20.84 5.12 -15.88
N HIS A 313 21.36 5.81 -14.87
CA HIS A 313 22.47 5.28 -14.08
C HIS A 313 22.05 4.38 -12.91
N ASN A 314 20.77 4.38 -12.52
CA ASN A 314 20.32 3.72 -11.29
C ASN A 314 19.23 2.66 -11.48
N VAL A 315 18.89 2.28 -12.72
CA VAL A 315 17.82 1.31 -12.98
C VAL A 315 18.24 0.31 -14.06
N VAL A 316 18.19 -0.98 -13.72
CA VAL A 316 18.53 -2.09 -14.61
C VAL A 316 17.54 -2.13 -15.77
N SER A 317 18.02 -1.74 -16.96
CA SER A 317 17.49 -2.06 -18.30
C SER A 317 15.96 -2.01 -18.48
N TYR A 318 15.39 -0.80 -18.51
CA TYR A 318 14.03 -0.57 -19.02
C TYR A 318 14.07 -0.05 -20.47
N PRO A 319 13.10 -0.41 -21.33
CA PRO A 319 13.02 0.07 -22.72
C PRO A 319 13.10 1.60 -22.79
N ARG A 320 13.93 2.12 -23.69
CA ARG A 320 14.47 3.48 -23.65
C ARG A 320 13.47 4.61 -23.93
N ASP A 321 12.30 4.33 -24.52
CA ASP A 321 11.64 5.33 -25.36
C ASP A 321 10.11 5.47 -25.20
N GLU A 322 9.47 4.76 -24.26
CA GLU A 322 8.07 5.02 -23.94
C GLU A 322 7.99 6.15 -22.90
N GLY A 323 7.72 7.36 -23.37
CA GLY A 323 7.43 8.49 -22.50
C GLY A 323 6.11 8.22 -21.77
N PHE A 324 6.16 8.10 -20.45
CA PHE A 324 4.98 8.19 -19.59
C PHE A 324 4.96 9.60 -18.99
N PRO A 325 4.46 10.62 -19.73
CA PRO A 325 4.49 12.00 -19.27
C PRO A 325 3.72 12.21 -17.96
N ASP A 326 2.77 11.32 -17.68
CA ASP A 326 1.89 11.36 -16.52
C ASP A 326 2.24 10.26 -15.51
N ALA A 327 3.48 9.80 -15.44
CA ALA A 327 3.93 8.86 -14.40
C ALA A 327 4.47 9.57 -13.14
N GLY A 328 4.37 8.91 -11.99
CA GLY A 328 4.75 9.44 -10.68
C GLY A 328 3.55 9.94 -9.88
N ILE A 329 3.81 10.70 -8.83
CA ILE A 329 2.78 11.31 -7.97
C ILE A 329 2.06 12.44 -8.73
N LEU A 330 0.73 12.37 -8.75
CA LEU A 330 -0.12 13.29 -9.52
C LEU A 330 -1.07 14.09 -8.63
N SER A 331 -1.30 13.64 -7.39
CA SER A 331 -2.07 14.40 -6.40
C SER A 331 -1.35 15.70 -6.05
N LYS A 332 -2.12 16.78 -5.89
CA LYS A 332 -1.60 18.08 -5.47
C LYS A 332 -1.46 18.12 -3.94
N ASN A 333 -0.82 19.18 -3.43
CA ASN A 333 -0.70 19.45 -1.99
C ASN A 333 -0.21 18.24 -1.19
N THR A 334 0.73 17.49 -1.77
CA THR A 334 1.18 16.20 -1.25
C THR A 334 2.58 16.32 -0.67
N THR A 335 2.74 15.86 0.57
CA THR A 335 4.05 15.76 1.23
C THR A 335 4.41 14.29 1.45
N LEU A 336 5.53 13.85 0.86
CA LEU A 336 6.09 12.52 1.05
C LEU A 336 7.12 12.56 2.18
N LEU A 337 6.99 11.66 3.16
CA LEU A 337 7.96 11.44 4.22
C LEU A 337 8.52 10.03 4.07
N ILE A 338 9.83 9.91 3.91
CA ILE A 338 10.50 8.66 3.54
C ILE A 338 11.52 8.31 4.61
N SER A 339 11.34 7.19 5.31
CA SER A 339 12.41 6.67 6.18
C SER A 339 13.46 5.95 5.34
N ILE A 340 14.75 6.15 5.63
CA ILE A 340 15.85 5.50 4.93
C ILE A 340 16.70 4.72 5.93
N ASN A 341 16.75 3.40 5.78
CA ASN A 341 17.70 2.53 6.50
C ASN A 341 18.51 1.73 5.49
N GLU A 342 19.78 2.08 5.34
CA GLU A 342 20.71 1.47 4.37
C GLU A 342 21.03 0.00 4.66
N LYS A 343 20.75 -0.45 5.87
CA LYS A 343 21.11 -1.79 6.35
C LYS A 343 19.92 -2.72 6.52
N ASP A 344 18.71 -2.27 6.21
CA ASP A 344 17.50 -3.11 6.27
C ASP A 344 17.68 -4.39 5.44
N PHE A 345 17.67 -5.55 6.09
CA PHE A 345 17.98 -6.83 5.47
C PHE A 345 16.99 -7.20 4.36
N ALA A 346 15.70 -6.89 4.55
CA ALA A 346 14.66 -7.21 3.58
C ALA A 346 14.78 -6.31 2.34
N LEU A 347 14.96 -5.00 2.53
CA LEU A 347 15.08 -4.05 1.44
C LEU A 347 16.40 -4.21 0.67
N THR A 348 17.50 -4.53 1.35
CA THR A 348 18.79 -4.82 0.70
C THR A 348 18.86 -6.24 0.13
N LYS A 349 17.85 -7.08 0.44
CA LYS A 349 17.74 -8.48 0.01
C LYS A 349 18.95 -9.30 0.44
N GLY A 350 19.34 -9.17 1.71
CA GLY A 350 20.53 -9.81 2.26
C GLY A 350 21.83 -9.39 1.57
N GLY A 351 21.89 -8.16 1.06
CA GLY A 351 23.06 -7.61 0.38
C GLY A 351 23.16 -7.92 -1.12
N VAL A 352 22.18 -8.63 -1.71
CA VAL A 352 22.10 -8.83 -3.17
C VAL A 352 21.85 -7.50 -3.92
N GLY A 353 21.32 -6.50 -3.21
CA GLY A 353 21.12 -5.15 -3.70
C GLY A 353 19.65 -4.81 -3.88
N ALA A 354 19.29 -3.59 -3.47
CA ALA A 354 17.90 -3.15 -3.45
C ALA A 354 17.27 -3.01 -4.85
N ASN A 355 18.06 -2.87 -5.92
CA ASN A 355 17.55 -2.68 -7.29
C ASN A 355 17.98 -3.79 -8.26
N SER A 356 18.21 -5.01 -7.78
CA SER A 356 18.51 -6.16 -8.65
C SER A 356 17.31 -6.53 -9.53
N ALA A 357 17.51 -6.59 -10.85
CA ALA A 357 16.44 -6.90 -11.82
C ALA A 357 15.74 -8.24 -11.57
N GLN A 358 16.45 -9.22 -11.02
CA GLN A 358 15.91 -10.57 -10.76
C GLN A 358 14.98 -10.61 -9.55
N THR A 359 15.07 -9.61 -8.67
CA THR A 359 14.42 -9.64 -7.36
C THR A 359 13.53 -8.43 -7.12
N GLY A 360 13.30 -7.59 -8.13
CA GLY A 360 12.49 -6.37 -8.00
C GLY A 360 13.22 -5.22 -7.30
N ALA A 361 12.59 -4.04 -7.31
CA ALA A 361 13.21 -2.81 -6.82
C ALA A 361 12.61 -2.34 -5.48
N THR A 362 13.46 -2.14 -4.49
CA THR A 362 13.15 -1.75 -3.10
C THR A 362 13.97 -0.53 -2.64
N GLY A 363 14.67 0.13 -3.57
CA GLY A 363 15.71 1.12 -3.27
C GLY A 363 15.25 2.37 -2.53
N LEU A 364 13.96 2.76 -2.58
CA LEU A 364 13.53 4.03 -1.98
C LEU A 364 13.74 4.09 -0.46
N GLY A 365 13.52 2.99 0.26
CA GLY A 365 13.68 2.92 1.72
C GLY A 365 15.11 2.61 2.21
N THR A 366 16.09 2.43 1.31
CA THR A 366 17.44 1.97 1.67
C THR A 366 18.58 2.64 0.89
N ILE A 367 18.31 3.38 -0.19
CA ILE A 367 19.33 4.08 -0.98
C ILE A 367 19.07 5.59 -0.87
N PRO A 368 19.89 6.35 -0.13
CA PRO A 368 19.76 7.81 0.00
C PRO A 368 19.62 8.54 -1.33
N GLU A 369 20.38 8.12 -2.35
CA GLU A 369 20.34 8.71 -3.69
C GLU A 369 18.97 8.51 -4.38
N SER A 370 18.25 7.45 -4.05
CA SER A 370 16.89 7.23 -4.58
C SER A 370 15.92 8.27 -4.04
N TYR A 371 16.00 8.60 -2.74
CA TYR A 371 15.25 9.73 -2.16
C TYR A 371 15.69 11.06 -2.77
N CYS A 372 17.00 11.30 -2.91
CA CYS A 372 17.49 12.57 -3.46
C CYS A 372 17.05 12.81 -4.90
N GLU A 373 16.90 11.76 -5.70
CA GLU A 373 16.27 11.89 -7.01
C GLU A 373 14.79 12.25 -6.89
N VAL A 374 14.05 11.64 -5.96
CA VAL A 374 12.65 11.99 -5.69
C VAL A 374 12.52 13.48 -5.33
N GLU A 375 13.29 13.95 -4.35
CA GLU A 375 13.28 15.34 -3.91
C GLU A 375 13.56 16.30 -5.07
N ARG A 376 14.69 16.10 -5.78
CA ARG A 376 15.12 16.97 -6.89
C ARG A 376 14.09 17.03 -8.01
N ARG A 377 13.49 15.89 -8.37
CA ARG A 377 12.48 15.82 -9.43
C ARG A 377 11.17 16.48 -9.06
N LEU A 378 10.76 16.41 -7.79
CA LEU A 378 9.53 17.06 -7.31
C LEU A 378 9.71 18.56 -7.14
N GLN A 379 10.89 19.03 -6.71
CA GLN A 379 11.20 20.47 -6.65
C GLN A 379 11.16 21.15 -8.03
N GLY A 380 11.62 20.46 -9.08
CA GLY A 380 11.50 20.90 -10.47
C GLY A 380 10.26 20.39 -11.21
N GLY A 381 9.33 19.77 -10.49
CA GLY A 381 8.26 18.94 -11.03
C GLY A 381 7.07 19.71 -11.61
N ARG A 382 6.22 18.98 -12.32
CA ARG A 382 4.99 19.50 -12.96
C ARG A 382 3.81 19.60 -12.00
N THR A 383 3.79 18.78 -10.96
CA THR A 383 2.67 18.70 -10.01
C THR A 383 2.81 19.80 -8.95
N PRO A 384 1.89 20.77 -8.89
CA PRO A 384 2.01 21.88 -7.95
C PRO A 384 2.05 21.41 -6.49
N LYS A 385 2.96 21.99 -5.71
CA LYS A 385 3.04 21.83 -4.24
C LYS A 385 3.26 20.39 -3.77
N VAL A 386 3.95 19.56 -4.55
CA VAL A 386 4.44 18.27 -4.07
C VAL A 386 5.83 18.45 -3.46
N GLN A 387 6.04 17.91 -2.26
CA GLN A 387 7.32 17.95 -1.55
C GLN A 387 7.69 16.55 -1.05
N ALA A 388 8.99 16.29 -0.90
CA ALA A 388 9.49 15.06 -0.31
C ALA A 388 10.55 15.37 0.76
N PHE A 389 10.54 14.57 1.83
CA PHE A 389 11.45 14.68 2.96
C PHE A 389 11.98 13.28 3.28
N GLY A 390 13.29 13.12 3.25
CA GLY A 390 13.98 11.89 3.62
C GLY A 390 14.49 11.99 5.05
N PHE A 391 14.29 10.95 5.85
CA PHE A 391 14.73 10.90 7.23
C PHE A 391 15.65 9.70 7.43
N ASN A 392 16.80 9.95 8.05
CA ASN A 392 17.77 8.90 8.32
C ASN A 392 17.26 8.01 9.47
N PHE A 393 16.97 6.77 9.14
CA PHE A 393 16.56 5.72 10.05
C PHE A 393 17.67 4.67 10.25
N ASN A 394 18.90 4.93 9.79
CA ASN A 394 20.05 4.10 10.15
C ASN A 394 20.18 4.03 11.67
N ARG A 395 20.37 2.82 12.17
CA ARG A 395 20.33 2.52 13.60
C ARG A 395 21.71 2.35 14.23
N ALA A 396 22.78 2.63 13.47
CA ALA A 396 24.17 2.45 13.89
C ALA A 396 24.64 3.49 14.93
N GLY A 397 25.37 3.04 15.95
CA GLY A 397 25.99 3.87 16.98
C GLY A 397 25.05 4.43 18.05
N GLY A 398 23.89 3.82 18.32
CA GLY A 398 22.91 4.31 19.29
C GLY A 398 21.99 3.26 19.92
N THR A 399 20.83 3.71 20.41
CA THR A 399 19.84 2.88 21.13
C THR A 399 19.29 1.70 20.34
N TRP A 400 19.46 1.72 19.01
CA TRP A 400 18.85 0.77 18.08
C TRP A 400 19.85 -0.18 17.41
N ASP A 401 21.11 -0.19 17.85
CA ASP A 401 22.22 -0.92 17.21
C ASP A 401 21.94 -2.42 16.99
N GLU A 402 21.28 -3.07 17.95
CA GLU A 402 20.97 -4.50 17.87
C GLU A 402 19.90 -4.83 16.81
N TYR A 403 19.19 -3.82 16.31
CA TYR A 403 18.13 -3.95 15.31
C TYR A 403 18.49 -3.32 13.97
N GLU A 404 19.78 -3.13 13.70
CA GLU A 404 20.29 -2.39 12.55
C GLU A 404 19.73 -2.85 11.20
N ASP A 405 19.55 -4.15 11.02
CA ASP A 405 19.09 -4.78 9.79
C ASP A 405 17.64 -5.28 9.83
N ILE A 406 16.90 -5.01 10.91
CA ILE A 406 15.57 -5.56 11.14
C ILE A 406 14.47 -4.80 10.37
N HIS A 407 13.71 -5.54 9.57
CA HIS A 407 12.54 -5.07 8.82
C HIS A 407 11.23 -5.34 9.57
N ASP A 408 10.97 -4.58 10.63
CA ASP A 408 9.82 -4.77 11.52
C ASP A 408 9.02 -3.46 11.68
N PHE A 409 7.71 -3.50 11.45
CA PHE A 409 6.87 -2.30 11.46
C PHE A 409 6.78 -1.64 12.85
N PRO A 410 6.46 -2.35 13.95
CA PRO A 410 6.52 -1.78 15.30
C PRO A 410 7.85 -1.10 15.64
N LEU A 411 8.98 -1.69 15.24
CA LEU A 411 10.30 -1.10 15.44
C LEU A 411 10.46 0.22 14.66
N TYR A 412 10.12 0.24 13.37
CA TYR A 412 10.14 1.46 12.56
C TYR A 412 9.22 2.53 13.14
N LEU A 413 8.07 2.14 13.65
CA LEU A 413 7.08 3.03 14.25
C LEU A 413 7.61 3.65 15.56
N ALA A 414 8.25 2.86 16.42
CA ALA A 414 8.91 3.35 17.63
C ALA A 414 10.03 4.36 17.30
N GLN A 415 10.85 4.06 16.30
CA GLN A 415 11.89 4.98 15.83
C GLN A 415 11.30 6.27 15.24
N ALA A 416 10.20 6.17 14.47
CA ALA A 416 9.49 7.32 13.89
C ALA A 416 8.88 8.23 14.98
N ASN A 417 8.53 7.66 16.14
CA ASN A 417 8.02 8.39 17.29
C ASN A 417 9.12 9.02 18.16
N ALA A 418 10.28 8.37 18.29
CA ALA A 418 11.36 8.68 19.24
C ALA A 418 12.16 9.99 18.95
N GLY A 419 11.56 10.97 18.30
CA GLY A 419 12.25 12.18 17.87
C GLY A 419 12.75 13.09 19.01
N ALA A 420 13.58 14.07 18.64
CA ALA A 420 14.24 15.01 19.56
C ALA A 420 13.81 16.46 19.26
N ASP A 421 14.03 17.36 20.21
CA ASP A 421 13.82 18.81 20.04
C ASP A 421 12.40 19.19 19.56
N GLY A 422 11.40 18.43 20.02
CA GLY A 422 9.99 18.63 19.65
C GLY A 422 9.60 18.09 18.28
N PHE A 423 10.56 17.66 17.46
CA PHE A 423 10.33 16.98 16.18
C PHE A 423 10.18 15.47 16.38
N SER A 424 9.30 14.84 15.61
CA SER A 424 9.36 13.41 15.28
C SER A 424 8.76 13.19 13.90
N PHE A 425 9.08 12.05 13.26
CA PHE A 425 8.52 11.71 11.95
C PHE A 425 6.99 11.68 12.02
N LEU A 426 6.42 11.09 13.08
CA LEU A 426 4.97 11.01 13.25
C LEU A 426 4.33 12.37 13.54
N LYS A 427 4.96 13.24 14.33
CA LYS A 427 4.47 14.62 14.53
C LYS A 427 4.44 15.40 13.22
N PHE A 428 5.47 15.24 12.39
CA PHE A 428 5.49 15.85 11.07
C PHE A 428 4.44 15.23 10.14
N LEU A 429 4.25 13.91 10.17
CA LEU A 429 3.16 13.26 9.44
C LEU A 429 1.80 13.87 9.84
N MET A 430 1.53 14.03 11.14
CA MET A 430 0.25 14.57 11.61
C MET A 430 0.08 16.08 11.33
N GLY A 431 1.15 16.80 11.03
CA GLY A 431 1.09 18.25 10.82
C GLY A 431 1.23 19.07 12.10
N ALA A 432 1.66 18.44 13.19
CA ALA A 432 2.04 19.12 14.43
C ALA A 432 3.37 19.88 14.31
N VAL A 433 4.12 19.67 13.22
CA VAL A 433 5.39 20.35 12.92
C VAL A 433 5.35 20.95 11.51
N SER A 434 5.96 22.13 11.36
CA SER A 434 6.03 22.85 10.09
C SER A 434 7.05 22.24 9.13
N ASN A 435 6.94 22.60 7.85
CA ASN A 435 7.86 22.12 6.82
C ASN A 435 9.28 22.66 7.05
N GLU A 436 9.42 23.89 7.58
CA GLU A 436 10.70 24.52 7.90
C GLU A 436 11.45 23.73 8.97
N THR A 437 10.77 23.38 10.07
CA THR A 437 11.35 22.52 11.12
C THR A 437 11.69 21.15 10.55
N ALA A 438 10.79 20.53 9.77
CA ALA A 438 11.08 19.23 9.17
C ALA A 438 12.32 19.24 8.25
N ARG A 439 12.57 20.33 7.50
CA ARG A 439 13.79 20.48 6.68
C ARG A 439 15.07 20.48 7.51
N GLN A 440 15.03 20.93 8.77
CA GLN A 440 16.20 20.92 9.65
C GLN A 440 16.59 19.49 10.09
N HIS A 441 15.63 18.58 10.10
CA HIS A 441 15.83 17.16 10.45
C HIS A 441 15.93 16.23 9.23
N ALA A 442 15.56 16.71 8.05
CA ALA A 442 15.63 15.93 6.82
C ALA A 442 17.09 15.73 6.37
N MET A 443 17.33 14.62 5.68
CA MET A 443 18.58 14.35 5.00
C MET A 443 18.84 15.39 3.92
N VAL A 444 20.06 15.93 3.90
CA VAL A 444 20.49 16.90 2.90
C VAL A 444 21.00 16.15 1.68
N CYS A 445 20.38 16.40 0.53
CA CYS A 445 20.84 15.86 -0.73
C CYS A 445 22.00 16.67 -1.31
N PRO A 446 23.08 16.01 -1.78
CA PRO A 446 24.16 16.71 -2.46
C PRO A 446 23.65 17.37 -3.74
N SER A 447 24.14 18.59 -4.00
CA SER A 447 23.78 19.43 -5.14
C SER A 447 24.27 18.90 -6.48
#